data_AF-G4T9X6-F1
#
_entry.id   AF-G4T9X6-F1
#
_cell.length_a   1.000
_cell.length_b   1.000
_cell.length_c   1.000
_cell.angle_alpha   90.00
_cell.angle_beta   90.00
_cell.angle_gamma   90.00
#
_symmetry.space_group_name_H-M   'P 1'
#
loop_
_entity.id
_entity.type
_entity.pdbx_description
1 polymer ?
#
loop_
_entity_poly.entity_id
_entity_poly.type
_entity_poly.pdbx_seq_one_letter_code
_entity_poly.pdbx_strand_id
1 'polypeptide(L)'
;MKFTGFYIFTIIIQATCTTTRVSESLLQKPLLHPSDINPLISPRLYETLVESDYFITELPPSTTTAMQRCTQYVTQFCQGDSVQRLQVGFTDSNKTWLLCKCTPRKLAQVVLPGKADNWSYLLGHLSRIPVPLREYIHVVVSTPLETEHTTSSSLAPTKPSLRSTLPHGMMSQNTVVLFGEPSIATWIHEAAHGYSGERLSSSVRWVEAIHRDSCLPDPYSRTNLEEAFAQTVMLKVYLQMQPVSSEGTRDDLLGDVSCMRHQLDILEGLSIFAHDRRSLSRSGSTLEIVQKEATWWELWVITSFLVILFMLS
;
A
#
# COMPACT_ATOMS: atom_id res chain seq x y z
N MET A 1 17.19 72.90 -13.45
CA MET A 1 16.54 71.56 -13.47
C MET A 1 16.48 71.05 -12.03
N LYS A 2 15.28 70.95 -11.45
CA LYS A 2 15.07 70.39 -10.10
C LYS A 2 14.62 68.93 -10.26
N PHE A 3 15.39 68.00 -9.72
CA PHE A 3 15.00 66.59 -9.65
C PHE A 3 14.05 66.39 -8.46
N THR A 4 12.79 66.10 -8.76
CA THR A 4 11.80 65.58 -7.80
C THR A 4 12.06 64.10 -7.58
N GLY A 5 12.48 63.74 -6.36
CA GLY A 5 12.66 62.36 -5.94
C GLY A 5 11.32 61.68 -5.65
N PHE A 6 11.07 60.56 -6.34
CA PHE A 6 9.97 59.65 -6.03
C PHE A 6 10.39 58.74 -4.86
N TYR A 7 9.74 58.88 -3.72
CA TYR A 7 9.80 57.91 -2.63
C TYR A 7 8.81 56.78 -2.91
N ILE A 8 9.33 55.60 -3.25
CA ILE A 8 8.54 54.36 -3.33
C ILE A 8 8.42 53.82 -1.90
N PHE A 9 7.23 53.91 -1.33
CA PHE A 9 6.89 53.23 -0.07
C PHE A 9 6.63 51.75 -0.35
N THR A 10 7.58 50.90 -0.02
CA THR A 10 7.37 49.44 0.05
C THR A 10 6.59 49.12 1.32
N ILE A 11 5.29 48.86 1.18
CA ILE A 11 4.46 48.35 2.29
C ILE A 11 4.80 46.86 2.45
N ILE A 12 5.58 46.53 3.49
CA ILE A 12 5.83 45.15 3.91
C ILE A 12 4.59 44.72 4.71
N ILE A 13 3.67 44.02 4.06
CA ILE A 13 2.59 43.31 4.76
C ILE A 13 3.22 42.07 5.40
N GLN A 14 3.60 42.18 6.68
CA GLN A 14 3.88 41.00 7.50
C GLN A 14 2.57 40.25 7.74
N ALA A 15 2.24 39.32 6.84
CA ALA A 15 1.22 38.32 7.11
C ALA A 15 1.74 37.44 8.25
N THR A 16 1.29 37.69 9.47
CA THR A 16 1.48 36.77 10.59
C THR A 16 0.66 35.51 10.29
N CYS A 17 1.33 34.48 9.75
CA CYS A 17 0.77 33.12 9.71
C CYS A 17 0.57 32.67 11.15
N THR A 18 -0.61 32.95 11.68
CA THR A 18 -1.11 32.31 12.89
C THR A 18 -1.39 30.87 12.47
N THR A 19 -0.44 29.98 12.73
CA THR A 19 -0.66 28.55 12.67
C THR A 19 -1.69 28.22 13.74
N THR A 20 -2.98 28.27 13.37
CA THR A 20 -4.06 27.81 14.22
C THR A 20 -3.79 26.32 14.40
N ARG A 21 -3.30 25.95 15.59
CA ARG A 21 -3.13 24.55 15.96
C ARG A 21 -4.49 23.91 15.76
N VAL A 22 -4.58 23.05 14.76
CA VAL A 22 -5.79 22.28 14.49
C VAL A 22 -6.06 21.51 15.78
N SER A 23 -7.14 21.88 16.46
CA SER A 23 -7.49 21.38 17.77
C SER A 23 -7.62 19.86 17.74
N GLU A 24 -6.98 19.15 18.69
CA GLU A 24 -7.15 17.71 18.94
C GLU A 24 -8.63 17.29 19.04
N SER A 25 -9.54 18.26 19.28
CA SER A 25 -10.98 18.03 19.28
C SER A 25 -11.57 17.59 17.93
N LEU A 26 -10.89 17.82 16.80
CA LEU A 26 -11.43 17.45 15.48
C LEU A 26 -11.54 15.93 15.26
N LEU A 27 -10.72 15.14 15.95
CA LEU A 27 -10.66 13.69 15.78
C LEU A 27 -11.56 12.92 16.77
N GLN A 28 -12.34 13.62 17.59
CA GLN A 28 -13.30 13.03 18.54
C GLN A 28 -14.67 12.72 17.91
N LYS A 29 -14.72 12.49 16.60
CA LYS A 29 -15.97 12.14 15.89
C LYS A 29 -16.40 10.72 16.19
N PRO A 30 -17.71 10.41 16.19
CA PRO A 30 -18.21 9.04 16.16
C PRO A 30 -17.49 8.22 15.08
N LEU A 31 -17.32 6.93 15.31
CA LEU A 31 -16.87 6.02 14.25
C LEU A 31 -18.07 5.68 13.37
N LEU A 32 -17.82 5.19 12.16
CA LEU A 32 -18.82 4.37 11.47
C LEU A 32 -19.33 3.31 12.46
N HIS A 33 -20.65 3.14 12.51
CA HIS A 33 -21.30 2.49 13.64
C HIS A 33 -20.78 1.04 13.78
N PRO A 34 -20.49 0.53 14.99
CA PRO A 34 -19.88 -0.80 15.16
C PRO A 34 -20.73 -1.98 14.67
N SER A 35 -22.05 -1.82 14.52
CA SER A 35 -22.90 -2.83 13.87
C SER A 35 -22.79 -2.82 12.35
N ASP A 36 -22.24 -1.75 11.80
CA ASP A 36 -22.22 -1.44 10.37
C ASP A 36 -20.81 -1.68 9.80
N ILE A 37 -19.81 -1.88 10.67
CA ILE A 37 -18.45 -2.27 10.30
C ILE A 37 -18.03 -3.49 11.09
N ASN A 38 -17.76 -4.58 10.37
CA ASN A 38 -16.89 -5.63 10.87
C ASN A 38 -15.51 -4.97 11.10
N PRO A 39 -14.97 -4.90 12.34
CA PRO A 39 -13.99 -3.88 12.82
C PRO A 39 -12.64 -3.80 12.09
N LEU A 40 -12.47 -4.58 11.05
CA LEU A 40 -11.44 -4.48 10.05
C LEU A 40 -12.21 -4.73 8.76
N ILE A 41 -12.14 -3.85 7.76
CA ILE A 41 -12.43 -4.27 6.38
C ILE A 41 -11.66 -5.58 6.22
N SER A 42 -12.38 -6.71 6.20
CA SER A 42 -11.79 -8.01 6.51
C SER A 42 -10.54 -8.13 5.65
N PRO A 43 -9.35 -8.39 6.21
CA PRO A 43 -8.12 -8.48 5.42
C PRO A 43 -8.29 -9.38 4.18
N ARG A 44 -9.17 -10.38 4.31
CA ARG A 44 -9.60 -11.31 3.26
C ARG A 44 -10.29 -10.67 2.06
N LEU A 45 -10.99 -9.55 2.23
CA LEU A 45 -11.69 -8.87 1.14
C LEU A 45 -10.68 -8.32 0.12
N TYR A 46 -9.56 -7.81 0.59
CA TYR A 46 -8.47 -7.37 -0.27
C TYR A 46 -7.66 -8.52 -0.86
N GLU A 47 -7.78 -9.76 -0.36
CA GLU A 47 -7.13 -10.93 -0.96
C GLU A 47 -7.75 -11.27 -2.33
N THR A 48 -8.94 -10.77 -2.64
CA THR A 48 -9.61 -10.93 -3.94
C THR A 48 -9.07 -10.02 -5.04
N LEU A 49 -8.13 -9.14 -4.70
CA LEU A 49 -7.50 -8.24 -5.66
C LEU A 49 -6.80 -9.00 -6.77
N VAL A 50 -7.05 -8.57 -8.01
CA VAL A 50 -6.38 -9.13 -9.18
C VAL A 50 -4.90 -8.82 -9.08
N GLU A 51 -4.10 -9.88 -9.14
CA GLU A 51 -2.65 -9.80 -9.13
C GLU A 51 -2.16 -9.47 -10.54
N SER A 52 -1.44 -8.36 -10.68
CA SER A 52 -0.79 -7.99 -11.93
C SER A 52 0.43 -8.86 -12.20
N ASP A 53 0.61 -9.24 -13.47
CA ASP A 53 1.82 -9.93 -13.91
C ASP A 53 3.06 -9.06 -13.69
N TYR A 54 4.15 -9.70 -13.26
CA TYR A 54 5.41 -9.03 -12.98
C TYR A 54 6.57 -9.63 -13.77
N PHE A 55 7.61 -8.82 -13.95
CA PHE A 55 8.89 -9.24 -14.48
C PHE A 55 10.02 -8.80 -13.54
N ILE A 56 11.02 -9.66 -13.42
CA ILE A 56 12.19 -9.40 -12.58
C ILE A 56 13.30 -8.84 -13.47
N THR A 57 13.86 -7.71 -13.05
CA THR A 57 15.08 -7.16 -13.67
C THR A 57 16.23 -7.39 -12.71
N GLU A 58 17.24 -8.14 -13.14
CA GLU A 58 18.46 -8.28 -12.35
C GLU A 58 19.18 -6.93 -12.27
N LEU A 59 19.39 -6.45 -11.04
CA LEU A 59 20.16 -5.24 -10.81
C LEU A 59 21.64 -5.50 -11.06
N PRO A 60 22.32 -4.68 -11.88
CA PRO A 60 23.77 -4.78 -11.97
C PRO A 60 24.40 -4.49 -10.59
N PRO A 61 25.45 -5.22 -10.20
CA PRO A 61 26.05 -5.12 -8.86
C PRO A 61 26.61 -3.72 -8.51
N SER A 62 26.69 -2.79 -9.48
CA SER A 62 27.29 -1.46 -9.34
C SER A 62 26.30 -0.30 -9.12
N THR A 63 24.98 -0.51 -9.06
CA THR A 63 24.03 0.59 -8.80
C THR A 63 24.09 1.08 -7.34
N THR A 64 24.96 2.06 -7.09
CA THR A 64 25.25 2.64 -5.77
C THR A 64 24.05 3.32 -5.12
N THR A 65 23.18 4.00 -5.87
CA THR A 65 22.07 4.79 -5.29
C THR A 65 20.92 3.92 -4.75
N ALA A 66 20.50 2.90 -5.50
CA ALA A 66 19.49 1.94 -5.06
C ALA A 66 19.99 1.14 -3.83
N MET A 67 21.27 0.75 -3.89
CA MET A 67 21.96 0.07 -2.80
C MET A 67 22.00 0.93 -1.53
N GLN A 68 22.27 2.22 -1.64
CA GLN A 68 22.30 3.13 -0.50
C GLN A 68 20.94 3.26 0.19
N ARG A 69 19.84 3.40 -0.57
CA ARG A 69 18.49 3.54 0.03
C ARG A 69 18.08 2.29 0.82
N CYS A 70 18.26 1.11 0.24
CA CYS A 70 17.97 -0.11 0.99
C CYS A 70 18.89 -0.26 2.19
N THR A 71 20.18 0.02 2.05
CA THR A 71 21.12 -0.08 3.17
C THR A 71 20.78 0.90 4.28
N GLN A 72 20.34 2.12 3.98
CA GLN A 72 19.94 3.11 4.99
C GLN A 72 18.81 2.59 5.88
N TYR A 73 17.72 2.10 5.30
CA TYR A 73 16.60 1.56 6.09
C TYR A 73 16.94 0.21 6.73
N VAL A 74 17.64 -0.67 6.00
CA VAL A 74 18.08 -1.96 6.55
C VAL A 74 19.01 -1.75 7.75
N THR A 75 19.98 -0.86 7.72
CA THR A 75 20.89 -0.68 8.86
C THR A 75 20.18 -0.24 10.14
N GLN A 76 18.99 0.34 10.02
CA GLN A 76 18.14 0.67 11.18
C GLN A 76 17.38 -0.55 11.72
N PHE A 77 16.98 -1.49 10.85
CA PHE A 77 16.05 -2.56 11.23
C PHE A 77 16.60 -4.00 11.13
N CYS A 78 17.61 -4.26 10.33
CA CYS A 78 18.26 -5.56 10.18
C CYS A 78 19.63 -5.52 10.91
N GLN A 79 19.71 -6.13 12.10
CA GLN A 79 20.95 -6.17 12.86
C GLN A 79 21.92 -7.21 12.30
N GLY A 80 22.90 -6.75 11.52
CA GLY A 80 24.01 -7.60 11.03
C GLY A 80 23.65 -8.53 9.86
N ASP A 81 22.44 -8.45 9.34
CA ASP A 81 21.93 -9.33 8.28
C ASP A 81 22.52 -9.05 6.89
N SER A 82 22.50 -10.08 6.04
CA SER A 82 22.69 -9.88 4.61
C SER A 82 21.39 -9.37 3.98
N VAL A 83 21.47 -8.32 3.16
CA VAL A 83 20.31 -7.75 2.47
C VAL A 83 20.15 -8.43 1.14
N GLN A 84 19.01 -9.06 0.91
CA GLN A 84 18.63 -9.47 -0.44
C GLN A 84 17.80 -8.37 -1.08
N ARG A 85 17.99 -8.21 -2.39
CA ARG A 85 17.39 -7.11 -3.17
C ARG A 85 16.85 -7.65 -4.48
N LEU A 86 15.76 -7.05 -4.94
CA LEU A 86 15.10 -7.41 -6.17
C LEU A 86 14.52 -6.14 -6.80
N GLN A 87 14.82 -5.89 -8.07
CA GLN A 87 14.09 -4.89 -8.84
C GLN A 87 13.00 -5.59 -9.64
N VAL A 88 11.78 -5.09 -9.52
CA VAL A 88 10.60 -5.65 -10.20
C VAL A 88 9.93 -4.56 -11.02
N GLY A 89 9.38 -4.94 -12.18
CA GLY A 89 8.38 -4.16 -12.90
C GLY A 89 7.09 -4.96 -13.06
N PHE A 90 5.99 -4.29 -13.37
CA PHE A 90 4.68 -4.92 -13.62
C PHE A 90 4.20 -4.59 -15.04
N THR A 91 3.41 -5.44 -15.66
CA THR A 91 2.96 -5.25 -17.06
C THR A 91 1.98 -4.08 -17.25
N ASP A 92 1.33 -3.68 -16.16
CA ASP A 92 0.36 -2.58 -16.07
C ASP A 92 1.00 -1.22 -15.74
N SER A 93 2.34 -1.13 -15.68
CA SER A 93 3.06 0.11 -15.41
C SER A 93 4.45 0.12 -16.04
N ASN A 94 4.94 1.30 -16.44
CA ASN A 94 6.31 1.46 -16.95
C ASN A 94 7.36 1.72 -15.86
N LYS A 95 6.96 1.70 -14.59
CA LYS A 95 7.84 1.93 -13.44
C LYS A 95 8.46 0.62 -12.95
N THR A 96 9.50 0.78 -12.14
CA THR A 96 10.14 -0.34 -11.43
C THR A 96 10.22 -0.02 -9.95
N TRP A 97 10.13 -1.04 -9.13
CA TRP A 97 10.19 -0.96 -7.68
C TRP A 97 11.41 -1.72 -7.17
N LEU A 98 12.00 -1.20 -6.10
CA LEU A 98 13.10 -1.87 -5.40
C LEU A 98 12.56 -2.56 -4.15
N LEU A 99 12.61 -3.88 -4.14
CA LEU A 99 12.27 -4.69 -2.98
C LEU A 99 13.55 -5.09 -2.25
N CYS A 100 13.55 -4.95 -0.95
CA CYS A 100 14.67 -5.28 -0.08
C CYS A 100 14.15 -6.08 1.10
N LYS A 101 14.88 -7.12 1.48
CA LYS A 101 14.53 -7.93 2.65
C LYS A 101 15.75 -8.21 3.51
N CYS A 102 15.54 -8.17 4.83
CA CYS A 102 16.53 -8.68 5.77
C CYS A 102 16.63 -10.20 5.61
N THR A 103 17.84 -10.75 5.49
CA THR A 103 18.07 -12.19 5.57
C THR A 103 18.56 -12.52 6.98
N PRO A 104 17.81 -13.29 7.78
CA PRO A 104 18.19 -13.53 9.18
C PRO A 104 19.59 -14.14 9.28
N ARG A 105 20.44 -13.55 10.13
CA ARG A 105 21.89 -13.83 10.19
C ARG A 105 22.26 -15.27 10.50
N LYS A 106 21.43 -16.01 11.26
CA LYS A 106 21.66 -17.42 11.69
C LYS A 106 20.63 -18.00 12.67
N LEU A 107 19.45 -17.42 12.82
CA LEU A 107 18.42 -17.97 13.72
C LEU A 107 17.58 -19.00 12.98
N ALA A 108 17.32 -20.10 13.68
CA ALA A 108 16.59 -21.27 13.21
C ALA A 108 15.46 -20.88 12.27
N GLN A 109 15.32 -21.67 11.22
CA GLN A 109 14.13 -21.76 10.39
C GLN A 109 12.89 -21.94 11.28
N VAL A 110 12.40 -20.86 11.90
CA VAL A 110 10.96 -20.66 12.06
C VAL A 110 10.49 -20.25 10.66
N VAL A 111 10.73 -21.16 9.71
CA VAL A 111 9.96 -21.27 8.50
C VAL A 111 8.57 -21.51 9.05
N LEU A 112 7.72 -20.49 9.01
CA LEU A 112 6.30 -20.73 9.11
C LEU A 112 6.01 -21.81 8.04
N PRO A 113 5.68 -23.05 8.46
CA PRO A 113 5.63 -24.17 7.53
C PRO A 113 4.61 -23.85 6.44
N GLY A 114 5.06 -23.79 5.19
CA GLY A 114 4.20 -23.57 4.02
C GLY A 114 4.30 -22.20 3.32
N LYS A 115 5.14 -21.26 3.78
CA LYS A 115 5.36 -19.96 3.10
C LYS A 115 6.77 -19.84 2.54
N ALA A 116 7.07 -20.73 1.58
CA ALA A 116 8.34 -20.75 0.89
C ALA A 116 8.50 -19.47 0.04
N ASP A 117 9.57 -18.74 0.36
CA ASP A 117 10.01 -17.47 -0.21
C ASP A 117 9.19 -16.21 0.18
N ASN A 118 9.86 -15.29 0.89
CA ASN A 118 9.32 -13.96 1.21
C ASN A 118 9.12 -13.11 -0.06
N TRP A 119 9.67 -13.52 -1.21
CA TRP A 119 9.56 -12.72 -2.44
C TRP A 119 8.16 -12.78 -3.04
N SER A 120 7.55 -13.96 -3.13
CA SER A 120 6.20 -14.18 -3.64
C SER A 120 5.18 -13.43 -2.81
N TYR A 121 5.35 -13.41 -1.48
CA TYR A 121 4.52 -12.58 -0.61
C TYR A 121 4.62 -11.08 -0.95
N LEU A 122 5.85 -10.54 -1.05
CA LEU A 122 6.06 -9.12 -1.37
C LEU A 122 5.57 -8.75 -2.77
N LEU A 123 5.83 -9.62 -3.75
CA LEU A 123 5.42 -9.44 -5.14
C LEU A 123 3.90 -9.50 -5.27
N GLY A 124 3.27 -10.51 -4.67
CA GLY A 124 1.82 -10.68 -4.72
C GLY A 124 1.04 -9.59 -3.98
N HIS A 125 1.60 -9.02 -2.91
CA HIS A 125 0.95 -7.87 -2.26
C HIS A 125 1.18 -6.57 -3.05
N LEU A 126 2.40 -6.33 -3.52
CA LEU A 126 2.69 -5.13 -4.30
C LEU A 126 1.92 -5.12 -5.63
N SER A 127 1.76 -6.26 -6.29
CA SER A 127 1.01 -6.39 -7.55
C SER A 127 -0.47 -6.04 -7.38
N ARG A 128 -1.05 -6.30 -6.22
CA ARG A 128 -2.46 -6.05 -5.89
C ARG A 128 -2.77 -4.59 -5.54
N ILE A 129 -1.77 -3.77 -5.22
CA ILE A 129 -2.00 -2.35 -4.97
C ILE A 129 -2.41 -1.67 -6.27
N PRO A 130 -3.51 -0.89 -6.29
CA PRO A 130 -3.93 -0.14 -7.47
C PRO A 130 -2.78 0.66 -8.06
N VAL A 131 -2.58 0.55 -9.38
CA VAL A 131 -1.41 1.14 -10.07
C VAL A 131 -1.16 2.58 -9.65
N PRO A 132 -2.16 3.51 -9.68
CA PRO A 132 -1.90 4.90 -9.35
C PRO A 132 -1.38 5.11 -7.92
N LEU A 133 -1.75 4.25 -6.98
CA LEU A 133 -1.29 4.32 -5.60
C LEU A 133 0.11 3.68 -5.46
N ARG A 134 0.32 2.56 -6.16
CA ARG A 134 1.60 1.83 -6.20
C ARG A 134 2.76 2.69 -6.74
N GLU A 135 2.47 3.64 -7.61
CA GLU A 135 3.45 4.58 -8.16
C GLU A 135 4.12 5.49 -7.12
N TYR A 136 3.55 5.61 -5.93
CA TYR A 136 4.10 6.42 -4.83
C TYR A 136 4.98 5.60 -3.88
N ILE A 137 5.07 4.29 -4.10
CA ILE A 137 6.03 3.41 -3.47
C ILE A 137 7.24 3.33 -4.39
N HIS A 138 8.43 3.65 -3.87
CA HIS A 138 9.69 3.49 -4.62
C HIS A 138 10.50 2.31 -4.11
N VAL A 139 10.50 2.12 -2.79
CA VAL A 139 11.25 1.07 -2.12
C VAL A 139 10.33 0.34 -1.15
N VAL A 140 10.41 -0.98 -1.12
CA VAL A 140 9.77 -1.80 -0.09
C VAL A 140 10.85 -2.50 0.69
N VAL A 141 10.83 -2.36 2.01
CA VAL A 141 11.74 -3.02 2.94
C VAL A 141 10.93 -3.98 3.79
N SER A 142 11.21 -5.27 3.69
CA SER A 142 10.62 -6.29 4.54
C SER A 142 11.60 -6.70 5.61
N THR A 143 11.16 -6.62 6.85
CA THR A 143 11.90 -7.03 8.03
C THR A 143 11.11 -8.14 8.73
N PRO A 144 11.77 -9.14 9.32
CA PRO A 144 11.07 -10.09 10.18
C PRO A 144 10.48 -9.33 11.37
N LEU A 145 9.39 -9.83 11.94
CA LEU A 145 8.97 -9.37 13.26
C LEU A 145 10.09 -9.63 14.26
N GLU A 146 10.36 -8.67 15.14
CA GLU A 146 11.18 -8.92 16.32
C GLU A 146 10.45 -9.97 17.18
N THR A 147 10.75 -11.25 16.95
CA THR A 147 10.40 -12.29 17.91
C THR A 147 11.19 -11.98 19.17
N GLU A 148 10.50 -11.83 20.30
CA GLU A 148 11.12 -11.56 21.60
C GLU A 148 12.47 -12.25 21.70
N HIS A 149 13.55 -11.48 21.77
CA HIS A 149 14.85 -12.03 22.09
C HIS A 149 14.75 -12.70 23.47
N THR A 150 14.49 -14.00 23.47
CA THR A 150 14.57 -14.89 24.61
C THR A 150 16.02 -15.10 24.97
N THR A 151 16.70 -14.03 25.39
CA THR A 151 17.96 -14.15 26.14
C THR A 151 18.04 -12.99 27.11
N SER A 152 17.43 -13.24 28.27
CA SER A 152 18.03 -12.95 29.57
C SER A 152 19.52 -12.55 29.52
N SER A 153 19.82 -11.27 29.43
CA SER A 153 21.04 -10.65 29.98
C SER A 153 20.81 -9.15 29.97
N SER A 154 20.16 -8.61 31.01
CA SER A 154 20.85 -7.99 32.14
C SER A 154 21.73 -6.81 31.71
N LEU A 155 21.26 -5.60 32.05
CA LEU A 155 21.97 -4.31 32.16
C LEU A 155 22.03 -3.40 30.93
N ALA A 156 20.88 -2.77 30.60
CA ALA A 156 20.70 -1.30 30.65
C ALA A 156 19.39 -0.89 29.94
N PRO A 157 18.43 -0.22 30.63
CA PRO A 157 17.18 0.21 30.03
C PRO A 157 17.33 1.61 29.44
N THR A 158 17.66 1.74 28.16
CA THR A 158 17.63 3.05 27.47
C THR A 158 16.95 2.97 26.10
N LYS A 159 15.68 2.57 26.15
CA LYS A 159 14.52 3.10 25.41
C LYS A 159 13.50 1.96 25.31
N PRO A 160 12.25 2.15 25.76
CA PRO A 160 11.21 1.19 25.45
C PRO A 160 11.06 1.19 23.93
N SER A 161 11.63 0.18 23.25
CA SER A 161 11.23 -0.11 21.90
C SER A 161 9.78 -0.55 22.00
N LEU A 162 8.90 0.15 21.28
CA LEU A 162 7.51 -0.22 21.13
C LEU A 162 7.50 -1.55 20.37
N ARG A 163 7.68 -2.66 21.08
CA ARG A 163 7.70 -4.01 20.51
C ARG A 163 6.28 -4.38 20.14
N SER A 164 5.88 -4.01 18.94
CA SER A 164 4.69 -4.58 18.33
C SER A 164 5.03 -6.00 17.90
N THR A 165 4.35 -6.97 18.49
CA THR A 165 4.41 -8.39 18.08
C THR A 165 3.51 -8.67 16.87
N LEU A 166 2.75 -7.68 16.43
CA LEU A 166 1.82 -7.81 15.31
C LEU A 166 2.46 -7.29 14.01
N PRO A 167 2.19 -7.95 12.87
CA PRO A 167 2.56 -7.41 11.57
C PRO A 167 2.04 -5.99 11.38
N HIS A 168 2.91 -5.08 10.93
CA HIS A 168 2.57 -3.68 10.72
C HIS A 168 3.46 -3.07 9.62
N GLY A 169 3.10 -1.86 9.19
CA GLY A 169 3.84 -1.08 8.21
C GLY A 169 4.21 0.30 8.75
N MET A 170 5.11 0.96 8.03
CA MET A 170 5.24 2.41 8.07
C MET A 170 5.72 2.92 6.71
N MET A 171 5.37 4.15 6.37
CA MET A 171 5.87 4.85 5.19
C MET A 171 6.83 5.97 5.59
N SER A 172 8.00 6.04 4.95
CA SER A 172 8.95 7.14 5.10
C SER A 172 9.62 7.44 3.76
N GLN A 173 9.52 8.67 3.27
CA GLN A 173 10.17 9.12 2.03
C GLN A 173 9.95 8.17 0.83
N ASN A 174 8.69 7.78 0.57
CA ASN A 174 8.31 6.81 -0.48
C ASN A 174 8.91 5.41 -0.29
N THR A 175 9.38 5.10 0.91
CA THR A 175 9.82 3.76 1.33
C THR A 175 8.80 3.17 2.28
N VAL A 176 8.22 2.05 1.89
CA VAL A 176 7.36 1.25 2.76
C VAL A 176 8.24 0.28 3.53
N VAL A 177 8.21 0.33 4.85
CA VAL A 177 8.87 -0.63 5.73
C VAL A 177 7.78 -1.52 6.33
N LEU A 178 7.91 -2.83 6.13
CA LEU A 178 6.96 -3.84 6.58
C LEU A 178 7.63 -4.73 7.60
N PHE A 179 6.97 -4.91 8.73
CA PHE A 179 7.41 -5.80 9.80
C PHE A 179 6.55 -7.06 9.77
N GLY A 180 7.17 -8.20 9.51
CA GLY A 180 6.47 -9.46 9.28
C GLY A 180 5.72 -9.49 7.95
N GLU A 181 4.53 -10.10 7.97
CA GLU A 181 3.65 -10.26 6.81
C GLU A 181 2.32 -9.55 7.06
N PRO A 182 2.28 -8.20 7.01
CA PRO A 182 1.03 -7.47 7.22
C PRO A 182 0.03 -7.68 6.09
N SER A 183 -1.26 -7.53 6.39
CA SER A 183 -2.29 -7.65 5.36
C SER A 183 -2.10 -6.65 4.22
N ILE A 184 -2.58 -6.97 3.01
CA ILE A 184 -2.67 -6.03 1.87
C ILE A 184 -3.38 -4.71 2.21
N ALA A 185 -4.29 -4.70 3.19
CA ALA A 185 -4.90 -3.50 3.72
C ALA A 185 -3.84 -2.53 4.28
N THR A 186 -2.87 -3.05 5.04
CA THR A 186 -1.71 -2.29 5.54
C THR A 186 -0.83 -1.78 4.39
N TRP A 187 -0.65 -2.55 3.32
CA TRP A 187 0.12 -2.06 2.18
C TRP A 187 -0.55 -0.87 1.49
N ILE A 188 -1.86 -0.92 1.29
CA ILE A 188 -2.66 0.19 0.74
C ILE A 188 -2.60 1.38 1.69
N HIS A 189 -2.68 1.15 3.01
CA HIS A 189 -2.50 2.18 4.04
C HIS A 189 -1.18 2.94 3.86
N GLU A 190 -0.04 2.22 3.83
CA GLU A 190 1.26 2.86 3.71
C GLU A 190 1.45 3.54 2.34
N ALA A 191 0.89 2.97 1.27
CA ALA A 191 0.89 3.59 -0.04
C ALA A 191 0.10 4.92 -0.05
N ALA A 192 -0.99 5.01 0.72
CA ALA A 192 -1.78 6.23 0.89
C ALA A 192 -1.00 7.34 1.59
N HIS A 193 -0.18 7.00 2.59
CA HIS A 193 0.78 7.96 3.18
C HIS A 193 1.75 8.50 2.13
N GLY A 194 2.24 7.64 1.22
CA GLY A 194 3.09 8.05 0.09
C GLY A 194 2.40 9.00 -0.87
N TYR A 195 1.11 8.76 -1.15
CA TYR A 195 0.30 9.60 -2.03
C TYR A 195 -0.01 10.97 -1.43
N SER A 196 -0.50 10.98 -0.18
CA SER A 196 -0.87 12.22 0.51
C SER A 196 0.31 13.19 0.58
N GLY A 197 1.50 12.62 0.83
CA GLY A 197 2.57 13.37 1.47
C GLY A 197 2.03 14.14 2.69
N GLU A 198 2.68 15.24 3.04
CA GLU A 198 2.18 16.13 4.08
C GLU A 198 1.08 17.10 3.59
N ARG A 199 0.75 17.12 2.29
CA ARG A 199 0.00 18.26 1.70
C ARG A 199 -1.50 18.05 1.58
N LEU A 200 -1.97 16.83 1.35
CA LEU A 200 -3.41 16.57 1.19
C LEU A 200 -4.09 16.33 2.54
N SER A 201 -3.53 15.46 3.38
CA SER A 201 -4.00 15.20 4.75
C SER A 201 -4.01 16.43 5.65
N SER A 202 -3.14 17.43 5.40
CA SER A 202 -3.16 18.71 6.14
C SER A 202 -3.90 19.83 5.41
N SER A 203 -4.44 19.57 4.21
CA SER A 203 -5.10 20.61 3.43
C SER A 203 -6.37 21.11 4.11
N VAL A 204 -6.64 22.41 3.97
CA VAL A 204 -7.89 23.03 4.47
C VAL A 204 -9.12 22.25 4.00
N ARG A 205 -9.13 21.85 2.72
CA ARG A 205 -10.23 21.08 2.13
C ARG A 205 -10.46 19.75 2.85
N TRP A 206 -9.39 19.00 3.14
CA TRP A 206 -9.49 17.73 3.86
C TRP A 206 -9.96 17.91 5.31
N VAL A 207 -9.39 18.87 6.03
CA VAL A 207 -9.78 19.18 7.41
C VAL A 207 -11.25 19.60 7.48
N GLU A 208 -11.73 20.42 6.55
CA GLU A 208 -13.13 20.80 6.45
C GLU A 208 -14.05 19.61 6.14
N ALA A 209 -13.62 18.68 5.28
CA ALA A 209 -14.40 17.47 4.99
C ALA A 209 -14.52 16.57 6.21
N ILE A 210 -13.42 16.33 6.93
CA ILE A 210 -13.46 15.65 8.22
C ILE A 210 -14.46 16.37 9.12
N HIS A 211 -14.40 17.70 9.25
CA HIS A 211 -15.32 18.47 10.10
C HIS A 211 -16.80 18.33 9.72
N ARG A 212 -17.12 18.30 8.43
CA ARG A 212 -18.51 18.17 7.93
C ARG A 212 -19.09 16.77 8.03
N ASP A 213 -18.24 15.75 7.98
CA ASP A 213 -18.66 14.36 8.10
C ASP A 213 -19.03 14.00 9.54
N SER A 214 -20.02 13.14 9.72
CA SER A 214 -20.48 12.76 11.07
C SER A 214 -19.72 11.55 11.62
N CYS A 215 -18.88 10.91 10.81
CA CYS A 215 -18.14 9.72 11.20
C CYS A 215 -16.74 9.63 10.55
N LEU A 216 -15.95 8.68 11.03
CA LEU A 216 -14.62 8.30 10.55
C LEU A 216 -14.56 6.79 10.25
N PRO A 217 -13.60 6.30 9.44
CA PRO A 217 -13.60 4.92 8.97
C PRO A 217 -13.48 3.89 10.10
N ASP A 218 -12.57 4.11 11.04
CA ASP A 218 -12.24 3.16 12.12
C ASP A 218 -11.56 3.88 13.31
N PRO A 219 -11.31 3.20 14.44
CA PRO A 219 -10.64 3.85 15.59
C PRO A 219 -9.25 4.42 15.30
N TYR A 220 -8.47 3.80 14.42
CA TYR A 220 -7.09 4.20 14.12
C TYR A 220 -7.04 5.53 13.37
N SER A 221 -8.04 5.81 12.53
CA SER A 221 -8.21 7.10 11.84
C SER A 221 -8.29 8.31 12.79
N ARG A 222 -8.55 8.11 14.09
CA ARG A 222 -8.56 9.19 15.10
C ARG A 222 -7.17 9.60 15.59
N THR A 223 -6.11 8.91 15.18
CA THR A 223 -4.75 9.16 15.67
C THR A 223 -4.25 10.54 15.27
N ASN A 224 -4.37 10.89 13.98
CA ASN A 224 -4.04 12.19 13.40
C ASN A 224 -4.72 12.34 12.03
N LEU A 225 -4.53 13.48 11.35
CA LEU A 225 -5.16 13.74 10.05
C LEU A 225 -4.59 12.85 8.93
N GLU A 226 -3.33 12.46 9.06
CA GLU A 226 -2.62 11.58 8.15
C GLU A 226 -3.19 10.16 8.19
N GLU A 227 -3.39 9.58 9.38
CA GLU A 227 -4.04 8.28 9.55
C GLU A 227 -5.50 8.31 9.11
N ALA A 228 -6.21 9.42 9.36
CA ALA A 228 -7.57 9.59 8.85
C ALA A 228 -7.62 9.52 7.33
N PHE A 229 -6.68 10.18 6.65
CA PHE A 229 -6.57 10.14 5.20
C PHE A 229 -6.23 8.74 4.70
N ALA A 230 -5.21 8.09 5.26
CA ALA A 230 -4.77 6.77 4.84
C ALA A 230 -5.89 5.72 5.00
N GLN A 231 -6.60 5.71 6.13
CA GLN A 231 -7.74 4.82 6.34
C GLN A 231 -8.91 5.10 5.38
N THR A 232 -9.18 6.37 5.07
CA THR A 232 -10.24 6.72 4.11
C THR A 232 -9.88 6.31 2.68
N VAL A 233 -8.60 6.38 2.29
CA VAL A 233 -8.11 5.87 1.01
C VAL A 233 -8.29 4.36 0.92
N MET A 234 -7.96 3.60 1.98
CA MET A 234 -8.21 2.16 2.02
C MET A 234 -9.69 1.84 1.80
N LEU A 235 -10.57 2.50 2.56
CA LEU A 235 -12.03 2.37 2.40
C LEU A 235 -12.47 2.65 0.97
N LYS A 236 -11.94 3.71 0.34
CA LYS A 236 -12.28 4.07 -1.04
C LYS A 236 -11.82 3.02 -2.05
N VAL A 237 -10.61 2.51 -1.91
CA VAL A 237 -10.07 1.43 -2.74
C VAL A 237 -11.00 0.21 -2.66
N TYR A 238 -11.40 -0.17 -1.45
CA TYR A 238 -12.35 -1.25 -1.24
C TYR A 238 -13.73 -1.01 -1.87
N LEU A 239 -14.30 0.19 -1.72
CA LEU A 239 -15.57 0.56 -2.35
C LEU A 239 -15.54 0.53 -3.89
N GLN A 240 -14.37 0.66 -4.51
CA GLN A 240 -14.21 0.56 -5.96
C GLN A 240 -14.03 -0.87 -6.46
N MET A 241 -13.48 -1.74 -5.61
CA MET A 241 -13.17 -3.13 -5.96
C MET A 241 -14.33 -4.07 -5.65
N GLN A 242 -15.25 -3.65 -4.80
CA GLN A 242 -16.49 -4.36 -4.55
C GLN A 242 -17.25 -4.57 -5.87
N PRO A 243 -17.50 -5.83 -6.28
CA PRO A 243 -18.31 -6.08 -7.46
C PRO A 243 -19.69 -5.48 -7.20
N VAL A 244 -20.20 -4.72 -8.17
CA VAL A 244 -21.61 -4.33 -8.15
C VAL A 244 -22.38 -5.64 -8.26
N SER A 245 -23.06 -6.04 -7.19
CA SER A 245 -23.89 -7.25 -7.23
C SER A 245 -24.89 -7.10 -8.39
N SER A 246 -25.32 -8.21 -8.98
CA SER A 246 -26.33 -8.18 -10.04
C SER A 246 -27.65 -7.52 -9.61
N GLU A 247 -27.88 -7.40 -8.30
CA GLU A 247 -29.05 -6.75 -7.71
C GLU A 247 -28.82 -5.26 -7.41
N GLY A 248 -27.63 -4.72 -7.68
CA GLY A 248 -27.27 -3.32 -7.43
C GLY A 248 -27.09 -2.99 -5.94
N THR A 249 -27.26 -3.96 -5.05
CA THR A 249 -26.96 -3.84 -3.62
C THR A 249 -25.47 -4.01 -3.40
N ARG A 250 -24.82 -2.96 -2.89
CA ARG A 250 -23.44 -3.07 -2.40
C ARG A 250 -23.42 -3.99 -1.19
N ASP A 251 -22.35 -4.77 -1.08
CA ASP A 251 -22.10 -5.69 0.03
C ASP A 251 -22.37 -5.03 1.39
N ASP A 252 -23.33 -5.59 2.15
CA ASP A 252 -23.77 -5.09 3.45
C ASP A 252 -22.64 -5.07 4.49
N LEU A 253 -21.50 -5.70 4.21
CA LEU A 253 -20.32 -5.75 5.09
C LEU A 253 -19.71 -4.39 5.45
N LEU A 254 -19.97 -3.35 4.64
CA LEU A 254 -19.44 -1.99 4.83
C LEU A 254 -20.34 -1.06 5.63
N GLY A 255 -21.62 -1.42 5.74
CA GLY A 255 -22.63 -0.52 6.25
C GLY A 255 -22.79 0.77 5.45
N ASP A 256 -23.51 1.73 6.03
CA ASP A 256 -23.76 3.02 5.39
C ASP A 256 -22.59 3.98 5.57
N VAL A 257 -21.82 4.20 4.50
CA VAL A 257 -20.71 5.16 4.44
C VAL A 257 -21.16 6.61 4.15
N SER A 258 -22.47 6.88 4.10
CA SER A 258 -23.02 8.22 3.80
C SER A 258 -22.56 9.29 4.79
N CYS A 259 -22.25 8.90 6.03
CA CYS A 259 -21.73 9.82 7.04
C CYS A 259 -20.30 10.33 6.76
N MET A 260 -19.57 9.70 5.81
CA MET A 260 -18.24 10.10 5.31
C MET A 260 -18.27 10.77 3.93
N ARG A 261 -19.42 11.26 3.49
CA ARG A 261 -19.61 11.74 2.11
C ARG A 261 -18.58 12.80 1.69
N HIS A 262 -18.25 13.76 2.54
CA HIS A 262 -17.34 14.85 2.15
C HIS A 262 -15.90 14.37 2.00
N GLN A 263 -15.43 13.48 2.89
CA GLN A 263 -14.13 12.85 2.76
C GLN A 263 -14.04 12.02 1.47
N LEU A 264 -15.07 11.21 1.18
CA LEU A 264 -15.12 10.40 -0.04
C LEU A 264 -15.23 11.24 -1.32
N ASP A 265 -15.93 12.37 -1.29
CA ASP A 265 -16.04 13.32 -2.41
C ASP A 265 -14.69 13.98 -2.72
N ILE A 266 -13.85 14.23 -1.71
CA ILE A 266 -12.47 14.66 -1.95
C ILE A 266 -11.70 13.59 -2.70
N LEU A 267 -11.78 12.34 -2.23
CA LEU A 267 -11.06 11.24 -2.84
C LEU A 267 -11.50 10.99 -4.29
N GLU A 268 -12.80 11.09 -4.61
CA GLU A 268 -13.30 10.95 -5.99
C GLU A 268 -12.64 11.94 -6.96
N GLY A 269 -12.24 13.13 -6.48
CA GLY A 269 -11.56 14.14 -7.28
C GLY A 269 -10.06 13.91 -7.48
N LEU A 270 -9.46 12.91 -6.84
CA LEU A 270 -8.03 12.62 -6.93
C LEU A 270 -7.70 11.82 -8.18
N SER A 271 -6.54 12.11 -8.77
CA SER A 271 -6.04 11.39 -9.96
C SER A 271 -5.88 9.88 -9.74
N ILE A 272 -5.58 9.45 -8.51
CA ILE A 272 -5.47 8.03 -8.16
C ILE A 272 -6.78 7.26 -8.32
N PHE A 273 -7.92 7.96 -8.32
CA PHE A 273 -9.24 7.37 -8.47
C PHE A 273 -9.94 7.76 -9.78
N ALA A 274 -9.38 8.72 -10.53
CA ALA A 274 -9.96 9.23 -11.78
C ALA A 274 -9.88 8.24 -12.96
N HIS A 275 -8.93 7.29 -12.94
CA HIS A 275 -8.65 6.42 -14.09
C HIS A 275 -9.44 5.11 -14.13
N ASP A 276 -10.07 4.70 -13.03
CA ASP A 276 -10.45 3.29 -12.89
C ASP A 276 -11.83 2.91 -13.47
N ARG A 277 -12.61 3.87 -13.94
CA ARG A 277 -13.92 3.55 -14.56
C ARG A 277 -13.80 2.83 -15.91
N ARG A 278 -12.64 2.87 -16.58
CA ARG A 278 -12.45 2.25 -17.91
C ARG A 278 -11.60 0.98 -17.89
N SER A 279 -10.68 0.83 -16.95
CA SER A 279 -9.81 -0.35 -16.81
C SER A 279 -10.55 -1.56 -16.23
N LEU A 280 -11.35 -1.36 -15.18
CA LEU A 280 -12.09 -2.46 -14.53
C LEU A 280 -13.16 -3.10 -15.45
N SER A 281 -13.75 -2.33 -16.37
CA SER A 281 -14.67 -2.86 -17.38
C SER A 281 -14.01 -3.80 -18.39
N ARG A 282 -12.68 -3.72 -18.57
CA ARG A 282 -11.96 -4.51 -19.57
C ARG A 282 -11.46 -5.86 -19.02
N SER A 283 -11.34 -5.98 -17.71
CA SER A 283 -11.03 -7.26 -17.05
C SER A 283 -12.24 -8.20 -16.99
N GLY A 284 -13.47 -7.65 -16.95
CA GLY A 284 -14.71 -8.45 -16.88
C GLY A 284 -15.31 -8.89 -18.22
N SER A 285 -14.81 -8.42 -19.37
CA SER A 285 -15.44 -8.65 -20.68
C SER A 285 -14.79 -9.73 -21.55
N THR A 286 -13.71 -10.34 -21.08
CA THR A 286 -13.18 -11.58 -21.66
C THR A 286 -12.65 -12.47 -20.54
N LEU A 287 -13.60 -13.08 -19.82
CA LEU A 287 -13.49 -14.51 -19.56
C LEU A 287 -13.74 -15.24 -20.91
N GLU A 288 -12.97 -14.88 -21.94
CA GLU A 288 -12.50 -15.90 -22.85
C GLU A 288 -11.77 -16.82 -21.90
N ILE A 289 -12.36 -17.99 -21.69
CA ILE A 289 -11.62 -19.17 -21.31
C ILE A 289 -10.37 -19.08 -22.18
N VAL A 290 -9.23 -18.74 -21.58
CA VAL A 290 -7.94 -19.16 -22.10
C VAL A 290 -8.02 -20.66 -21.95
N GLN A 291 -8.74 -21.25 -22.90
CA GLN A 291 -8.48 -22.56 -23.43
C GLN A 291 -7.03 -22.34 -23.82
N LYS A 292 -6.12 -22.77 -22.93
CA LYS A 292 -4.75 -23.05 -23.33
C LYS A 292 -4.97 -23.84 -24.60
N GLU A 293 -4.76 -23.19 -25.75
CA GLU A 293 -4.52 -23.92 -26.95
C GLU A 293 -3.34 -24.77 -26.55
N ALA A 294 -3.60 -26.05 -26.25
CA ALA A 294 -2.59 -27.07 -26.35
C ALA A 294 -2.01 -26.78 -27.74
N THR A 295 -0.81 -26.19 -27.75
CA THR A 295 -0.20 -25.75 -28.99
C THR A 295 -0.29 -26.93 -29.94
N TRP A 296 -0.63 -26.72 -31.21
CA TRP A 296 -0.88 -27.81 -32.16
C TRP A 296 0.16 -28.95 -32.08
N TRP A 297 1.38 -28.64 -31.66
CA TRP A 297 2.44 -29.56 -31.26
C TRP A 297 2.09 -30.59 -30.18
N GLU A 298 1.46 -30.22 -29.05
CA GLU A 298 1.09 -31.17 -27.98
C GLU A 298 0.00 -32.15 -28.46
N LEU A 299 -0.98 -31.67 -29.23
CA LEU A 299 -1.98 -32.54 -29.86
C LEU A 299 -1.36 -33.43 -30.95
N TRP A 300 -0.37 -32.94 -31.69
CA TRP A 300 0.37 -33.74 -32.69
C TRP A 300 1.20 -34.85 -32.04
N VAL A 301 1.84 -34.58 -30.90
CA VAL A 301 2.63 -35.60 -30.17
C VAL A 301 1.73 -36.70 -29.64
N ILE A 302 0.60 -36.35 -29.04
CA ILE A 302 -0.35 -37.34 -28.49
C ILE A 302 -0.97 -38.19 -29.60
N THR A 303 -1.40 -37.56 -30.70
CA THR A 303 -1.97 -38.30 -31.84
C THR A 303 -0.95 -39.20 -32.53
N SER A 304 0.30 -38.76 -32.68
CA SER A 304 1.38 -39.58 -33.26
C SER A 304 1.71 -40.79 -32.38
N PHE A 305 1.75 -40.62 -31.06
CA PHE A 305 1.99 -41.73 -30.13
C PHE A 305 0.87 -42.79 -30.17
N LEU A 306 -0.38 -42.36 -30.29
CA LEU A 306 -1.53 -43.27 -30.37
C LEU A 306 -1.53 -44.08 -31.69
N VAL A 307 -1.15 -43.46 -32.82
CA VAL A 307 -1.03 -44.16 -34.10
C VAL A 307 0.08 -45.22 -34.07
N ILE A 308 1.22 -44.92 -33.45
CA ILE A 308 2.32 -45.88 -33.30
C ILE A 308 1.91 -47.07 -32.42
N LEU A 309 1.22 -46.82 -31.31
CA LEU A 309 0.71 -47.87 -30.43
C LEU A 309 -0.28 -48.80 -31.16
N PHE A 310 -1.17 -48.23 -31.99
CA PHE A 310 -2.15 -49.00 -32.76
C PHE A 310 -1.51 -49.83 -33.89
N MET A 311 -0.37 -49.39 -34.45
CA MET A 311 0.37 -50.14 -35.47
C MET A 311 1.24 -51.26 -34.88
N LEU A 312 1.54 -51.20 -33.58
CA LEU A 312 2.36 -52.19 -32.87
C LEU A 312 1.54 -53.21 -32.06
N SER A 313 0.21 -53.10 -32.07
CA SER A 313 -0.72 -54.10 -31.51
C SER A 313 -1.35 -54.93 -32.62
#